data_AF-A0A9D2FN69-F1
#
_entry.id   AF-A0A9D2FN69-F1
#
_cell.length_a   1.000
_cell.length_b   1.000
_cell.length_c   1.000
_cell.angle_alpha   90.00
_cell.angle_beta   90.00
_cell.angle_gamma   90.00
#
_symmetry.space_group_name_H-M   'P 1'
#
loop_
_entity.id
_entity.type
_entity.pdbx_description
1 polymer ?
#
loop_
_entity_poly.entity_id
_entity_poly.type
_entity_poly.pdbx_seq_one_letter_code
_entity_poly.pdbx_strand_id
1 'polypeptide(L)'
;MCVLFPSADDGGRLPGIIALVILTAITGIPLMVLLIFSINWKITLGEDSFEYRNMFRKTRKFHYVDINIKQMKASTRFYKGNKRIVTISYLIDNYDALQIAVRKYQRAHKVKQTSD
;
A
#
# COMPACT_ATOMS: atom_id res chain seq x y z
N MET A 1 16.33 -50.85 -0.76
CA MET A 1 14.94 -50.36 -0.64
C MET A 1 14.68 -49.50 -1.86
N CYS A 2 14.16 -50.09 -2.94
CA CYS A 2 13.92 -49.39 -4.20
C CYS A 2 12.58 -48.66 -4.10
N VAL A 3 12.61 -47.34 -4.21
CA VAL A 3 11.40 -46.52 -4.35
C VAL A 3 10.92 -46.70 -5.80
N LEU A 4 10.06 -47.69 -6.01
CA LEU A 4 9.34 -47.86 -7.28
C LEU A 4 8.32 -46.72 -7.38
N PHE A 5 8.63 -45.71 -8.19
CA PHE A 5 7.61 -44.79 -8.69
C PHE A 5 6.65 -45.62 -9.55
N PRO A 6 5.33 -45.65 -9.25
CA PRO A 6 4.40 -46.44 -10.02
C PRO A 6 4.36 -45.92 -11.47
N SER A 7 4.43 -46.88 -12.37
CA SER A 7 4.42 -46.73 -13.82
C SER A 7 3.26 -45.85 -14.31
N ALA A 8 3.56 -45.05 -15.32
CA ALA A 8 2.66 -44.11 -15.97
C ALA A 8 1.38 -44.80 -16.48
N ASP A 9 0.25 -44.40 -15.92
CA ASP A 9 -1.07 -44.59 -16.51
C ASP A 9 -1.41 -43.29 -17.27
N ASP A 10 -1.32 -43.31 -18.60
CA ASP A 10 -1.48 -42.11 -19.43
C ASP A 10 -2.89 -41.49 -19.34
N GLY A 11 -3.86 -42.21 -18.77
CA GLY A 11 -5.22 -41.73 -18.46
C GLY A 11 -5.29 -40.72 -17.30
N GLY A 12 -4.30 -40.68 -16.41
CA GLY A 12 -4.28 -39.78 -15.24
C GLY A 12 -3.47 -38.50 -15.42
N ARG A 13 -2.64 -38.41 -16.48
CA ARG A 13 -1.70 -37.29 -16.69
C ARG A 13 -2.43 -36.02 -17.12
N LEU A 14 -3.38 -36.15 -18.05
CA LEU A 14 -4.22 -35.04 -18.53
C LEU A 14 -5.02 -34.35 -17.42
N PRO A 15 -5.81 -35.07 -16.58
CA PRO A 15 -6.55 -34.44 -15.50
C PRO A 15 -5.64 -33.87 -14.40
N GLY A 16 -4.48 -34.51 -14.14
CA GLY A 16 -3.48 -33.98 -13.20
C GLY A 16 -2.85 -32.67 -13.66
N ILE A 17 -2.50 -32.56 -14.95
CA ILE A 17 -1.99 -31.31 -15.55
C ILE A 17 -3.05 -30.22 -15.50
N ILE A 18 -4.31 -30.53 -15.83
CA ILE A 18 -5.43 -29.57 -15.76
C ILE A 18 -5.62 -29.07 -14.32
N ALA A 19 -5.62 -29.96 -13.32
CA ALA A 19 -5.74 -29.57 -11.92
C ALA A 19 -4.59 -28.67 -11.45
N LEU A 20 -3.36 -28.96 -11.87
CA LEU A 20 -2.18 -28.13 -11.56
C LEU A 20 -2.29 -26.73 -12.18
N VAL A 21 -2.74 -26.63 -13.44
CA VAL A 21 -2.94 -25.35 -14.13
C VAL A 21 -4.03 -24.53 -13.44
N ILE A 22 -5.13 -25.17 -13.05
CA ILE A 22 -6.22 -24.49 -12.33
C ILE A 22 -5.74 -24.00 -10.96
N LEU A 23 -5.03 -24.84 -10.20
CA LEU A 23 -4.49 -24.47 -8.88
C LEU A 23 -3.53 -23.28 -8.99
N THR A 24 -2.60 -23.34 -9.94
CA THR A 24 -1.62 -22.26 -10.17
C THR A 24 -2.27 -20.98 -10.68
N ALA A 25 -3.32 -21.06 -11.50
CA ALA A 25 -4.10 -19.89 -11.90
C ALA A 25 -4.85 -19.28 -10.71
N ILE A 26 -5.48 -20.10 -9.87
CA ILE A 26 -6.23 -19.66 -8.69
C ILE A 26 -5.31 -19.02 -7.65
N THR A 27 -4.07 -19.47 -7.48
CA THR A 27 -3.14 -18.86 -6.51
C THR A 27 -2.31 -17.75 -7.12
N GLY A 28 -1.88 -17.91 -8.37
CA GLY A 28 -0.98 -17.00 -9.07
C GLY A 28 -1.66 -15.71 -9.51
N ILE A 29 -2.89 -15.79 -10.05
CA ILE A 29 -3.61 -14.60 -10.53
C ILE A 29 -3.93 -13.65 -9.36
N PRO A 30 -4.48 -14.10 -8.21
CA PRO A 30 -4.72 -13.20 -7.08
C PRO A 30 -3.43 -12.60 -6.51
N LEU A 31 -2.34 -13.36 -6.47
CA LEU A 31 -1.05 -12.84 -6.02
C LEU A 31 -0.55 -11.72 -6.95
N MET A 32 -0.62 -11.92 -8.27
CA MET A 32 -0.25 -10.89 -9.25
C MET A 32 -1.14 -9.65 -9.14
N VAL A 33 -2.45 -9.83 -8.94
CA VAL A 33 -3.40 -8.74 -8.73
C VAL A 33 -3.06 -7.94 -7.46
N LEU A 34 -2.74 -8.62 -6.35
CA LEU A 34 -2.29 -7.98 -5.10
C LEU A 34 -1.00 -7.19 -5.28
N LEU A 35 -0.03 -7.72 -6.04
CA LEU A 35 1.21 -7.01 -6.36
C LEU A 35 0.93 -5.75 -7.19
N ILE A 36 0.09 -5.84 -8.21
CA ILE A 36 -0.31 -4.68 -9.03
C ILE A 36 -1.02 -3.62 -8.17
N PHE A 37 -1.88 -4.03 -7.24
CA PHE A 37 -2.53 -3.08 -6.32
C PHE A 37 -1.53 -2.41 -5.38
N SER A 38 -0.54 -3.16 -4.89
CA SER A 38 0.51 -2.63 -4.02
C SER A 38 1.41 -1.63 -4.75
N ILE A 39 1.79 -1.91 -6.00
CA ILE A 39 2.61 -1.01 -6.84
C ILE A 39 1.83 0.25 -7.25
N ASN A 40 0.52 0.12 -7.50
CA ASN A 40 -0.30 1.27 -7.87
C ASN A 40 -0.54 2.23 -6.71
N TRP A 41 -0.46 1.75 -5.47
CA TRP A 41 -0.52 2.56 -4.29
C TRP A 41 0.77 3.37 -4.15
N LYS A 42 0.67 4.69 -4.27
CA LYS A 42 1.83 5.60 -4.18
C LYS A 42 1.43 6.89 -3.48
N ILE A 43 2.29 7.37 -2.60
CA ILE A 43 2.18 8.69 -2.00
C ILE A 43 3.31 9.54 -2.56
N THR A 44 2.97 10.60 -3.28
CA THR A 44 3.95 11.57 -3.76
C THR A 44 3.91 12.79 -2.85
N LEU A 45 5.06 13.13 -2.26
CA LEU A 45 5.22 14.30 -1.40
C LEU A 45 5.61 15.50 -2.28
N GLY A 46 4.83 16.57 -2.25
CA GLY A 46 5.19 17.88 -2.79
C GLY A 46 5.53 18.86 -1.66
N GLU A 47 5.84 20.11 -2.03
CA GLU A 47 6.24 21.17 -1.09
C GLU A 47 5.09 21.60 -0.17
N ASP A 48 3.90 21.81 -0.73
CA ASP A 48 2.73 22.32 0.01
C ASP A 48 1.58 21.31 0.14
N SER A 49 1.66 20.20 -0.60
CA SER A 49 0.63 19.18 -0.67
C SER A 49 1.23 17.81 -0.90
N PHE A 50 0.46 16.78 -0.56
CA PHE A 50 0.78 15.40 -0.94
C PHE A 50 -0.30 14.85 -1.86
N GLU A 51 0.12 14.05 -2.83
CA GLU A 51 -0.76 13.31 -3.71
C GLU A 51 -0.86 11.87 -3.24
N TYR A 52 -2.07 11.45 -2.91
CA TYR A 52 -2.39 10.07 -2.61
C TYR A 52 -2.94 9.39 -3.85
N ARG A 53 -2.24 8.36 -4.34
CA ARG A 53 -2.73 7.47 -5.39
C ARG A 53 -3.30 6.21 -4.76
N ASN A 54 -4.61 6.02 -4.91
CA ASN A 54 -5.29 4.84 -4.40
C ASN A 54 -4.97 3.58 -5.22
N MET A 55 -5.32 2.39 -4.71
CA MET A 55 -5.14 1.09 -5.39
C MET A 55 -5.76 1.06 -6.81
N PHE A 56 -6.79 1.87 -7.06
CA PHE A 56 -7.45 2.06 -8.35
C PHE A 56 -6.84 3.17 -9.22
N ARG A 57 -5.58 3.53 -9.00
CA ARG A 57 -4.86 4.57 -9.75
C ARG A 57 -5.41 6.00 -9.61
N LYS A 58 -6.52 6.19 -8.89
CA LYS A 58 -7.12 7.51 -8.62
C LYS A 58 -6.21 8.33 -7.71
N THR A 59 -5.75 9.47 -8.21
CA THR A 59 -4.97 10.45 -7.45
C THR A 59 -5.90 11.45 -6.75
N ARG A 60 -5.60 11.75 -5.50
CA ARG A 60 -6.26 12.82 -4.73
C ARG A 60 -5.17 13.68 -4.09
N LYS A 61 -5.23 14.98 -4.32
CA LYS A 61 -4.31 15.95 -3.70
C LYS A 61 -4.87 16.43 -2.37
N PHE A 62 -3.99 16.57 -1.39
CA PHE A 62 -4.33 17.02 -0.04
C PHE A 62 -3.29 18.03 0.45
N HIS A 63 -3.73 19.21 0.88
CA HIS A 63 -2.86 20.26 1.41
C HIS A 63 -2.45 19.97 2.85
N TYR A 64 -1.23 20.33 3.23
CA TYR A 64 -0.70 20.07 4.57
C TYR A 64 -1.39 20.87 5.69
N VAL A 65 -2.02 22.00 5.35
CA VAL A 65 -2.76 22.86 6.31
C VAL A 65 -3.95 22.12 6.93
N ASP A 66 -4.66 21.32 6.14
CA ASP A 66 -5.92 20.68 6.57
C ASP A 66 -5.72 19.34 7.28
N ILE A 67 -4.47 18.91 7.47
CA ILE A 67 -4.14 17.57 7.96
C ILE A 67 -3.99 17.56 9.47
N ASN A 68 -4.76 16.70 10.11
CA ASN A 68 -4.59 16.33 11.50
C ASN A 68 -3.89 14.96 11.60
N ILE A 69 -2.78 14.91 12.34
CA ILE A 69 -2.00 13.70 12.56
C ILE A 69 -2.38 13.12 13.92
N LYS A 70 -2.87 11.88 13.92
CA LYS A 70 -3.00 11.08 15.15
C LYS A 70 -2.01 9.93 15.10
N GLN A 71 -1.01 9.99 15.97
CA GLN A 71 -0.11 8.86 16.20
C GLN A 71 -0.83 7.80 17.04
N MET A 72 -0.82 6.56 16.57
CA MET A 72 -1.23 5.39 17.33
C MET A 72 -0.03 4.47 17.54
N LYS A 73 -0.10 3.59 18.54
CA LYS A 73 1.00 2.69 18.95
C LYS A 73 1.65 1.93 17.78
N ALA A 74 0.87 1.55 16.76
CA ALA A 74 1.34 0.74 15.63
C ALA A 74 1.09 1.36 14.24
N SER A 75 0.58 2.59 14.17
CA SER A 75 0.40 3.29 12.89
C SER A 75 0.23 4.80 13.05
N THR A 76 0.58 5.56 12.02
CA THR A 76 0.24 6.97 11.93
C THR A 76 -1.01 7.14 11.07
N ARG A 77 -2.05 7.77 11.62
CA ARG A 77 -3.30 8.06 10.91
C ARG A 77 -3.37 9.54 10.54
N PHE A 78 -3.68 9.81 9.28
CA PHE A 78 -3.83 11.14 8.71
C PHE A 78 -5.31 11.42 8.43
N TYR A 79 -5.83 12.52 8.99
CA TYR A 79 -7.22 12.96 8.87
C TYR A 79 -7.30 14.30 8.14
N LYS A 80 -8.29 14.49 7.27
CA LYS A 80 -8.71 15.81 6.77
C LYS A 80 -10.00 16.19 7.48
N GLY A 81 -9.94 17.18 8.37
CA GLY A 81 -11.05 17.45 9.30
C GLY A 81 -11.40 16.19 10.10
N ASN A 82 -12.62 15.67 9.92
CA ASN A 82 -13.11 14.47 10.62
C ASN A 82 -12.99 13.16 9.80
N LYS A 83 -12.50 13.21 8.55
CA LYS A 83 -12.43 12.05 7.65
C LYS A 83 -11.02 11.46 7.60
N ARG A 84 -10.89 10.16 7.86
CA ARG A 84 -9.62 9.41 7.74
C ARG A 84 -9.23 9.31 6.26
N ILE A 85 -8.04 9.79 5.91
CA ILE A 85 -7.51 9.76 4.54
C ILE A 85 -6.59 8.55 4.35
N VAL A 86 -5.55 8.47 5.17
CA VAL A 86 -4.46 7.51 5.02
C VAL A 86 -4.06 6.98 6.39
N THR A 87 -3.75 5.70 6.45
CA THR A 87 -3.07 5.08 7.60
C THR A 87 -1.76 4.51 7.08
N ILE A 88 -0.65 4.94 7.66
CA ILE A 88 0.68 4.44 7.34
C ILE A 88 1.12 3.60 8.54
N SER A 89 1.35 2.31 8.30
CA SER A 89 1.92 1.41 9.30
C SER A 89 3.43 1.60 9.39
N TYR A 90 4.01 1.32 10.56
CA TYR A 90 5.46 1.35 10.78
C TYR A 90 6.24 0.33 9.92
N LEU A 91 5.54 -0.63 9.32
CA LEU A 91 6.12 -1.67 8.45
C LEU A 91 6.42 -1.18 7.03
N ILE A 92 6.01 0.04 6.69
CA ILE A 92 6.21 0.61 5.36
C ILE A 92 7.49 1.44 5.41
N ASP A 93 8.39 1.24 4.45
CA ASP A 93 9.58 2.08 4.31
C ASP A 93 9.19 3.55 4.11
N ASN A 94 9.94 4.46 4.74
CA ASN A 94 9.64 5.90 4.77
C ASN A 94 8.31 6.23 5.48
N TYR A 95 7.88 5.44 6.48
CA TYR A 95 6.62 5.68 7.20
C TYR A 95 6.52 7.08 7.82
N ASP A 96 7.66 7.67 8.19
CA ASP A 96 7.80 8.95 8.85
C ASP A 96 7.89 10.12 7.86
N ALA A 97 8.24 9.89 6.59
CA ALA A 97 8.45 10.94 5.59
C ALA A 97 7.24 11.87 5.45
N LEU A 98 6.01 11.31 5.40
CA LEU A 98 4.79 12.12 5.34
C LEU A 98 4.57 12.91 6.64
N GLN A 99 4.84 12.31 7.79
CA GLN A 99 4.73 13.01 9.08
C GLN A 99 5.75 14.15 9.21
N ILE A 100 6.98 13.94 8.75
CA ILE A 100 8.05 14.94 8.74
C ILE A 100 7.67 16.08 7.80
N ALA A 101 7.22 15.80 6.58
CA ALA A 101 6.80 16.80 5.60
C ALA A 101 5.68 17.70 6.15
N VAL A 102 4.62 17.10 6.70
CA VAL A 102 3.49 17.84 7.28
C VAL A 102 3.94 18.71 8.47
N ARG A 103 4.75 18.16 9.39
CA ARG A 103 5.25 18.91 10.54
C ARG A 103 6.18 20.04 10.13
N LYS A 104 7.04 19.83 9.13
CA LYS A 104 7.95 20.86 8.61
C LYS A 104 7.16 22.02 8.03
N TYR A 105 6.15 21.73 7.20
CA TYR A 105 5.28 22.76 6.62
C TYR A 105 4.51 23.54 7.70
N GLN A 106 3.89 22.85 8.65
CA GLN A 106 3.13 23.48 9.74
C GLN A 106 4.01 24.33 10.65
N ARG A 107 5.25 23.92 10.93
CA ARG A 107 6.21 24.74 11.70
C ARG A 107 6.57 26.01 10.93
N ALA A 108 6.91 25.91 9.65
CA ALA A 108 7.26 27.06 8.83
C ALA A 108 6.11 28.07 8.70
N HIS A 109 4.86 27.59 8.60
CA HIS A 109 3.68 28.46 8.47
C HIS A 109 3.12 28.96 9.81
N LYS A 110 3.31 28.26 10.93
CA LYS A 110 3.00 28.80 12.27
C LYS A 110 3.90 29.95 12.65
N VAL A 111 5.19 29.89 12.31
CA VAL A 111 6.15 30.98 12.58
C VAL A 111 5.77 32.26 11.84
N LYS A 112 5.15 32.15 10.65
CA LYS A 112 4.66 33.31 9.89
C LYS A 112 3.39 33.97 10.47
N GLN A 113 2.59 33.27 11.27
CA GLN A 113 1.34 33.82 11.84
C GLN A 113 1.51 34.51 13.19
N THR A 114 2.69 34.44 13.82
CA THR A 114 2.96 35.03 15.15
C THR A 114 3.89 36.25 15.07
N SER A 115 4.09 36.82 13.87
CA SER A 115 5.03 37.93 13.64
C SER A 115 4.37 39.17 13.01
N ASP A 116 3.05 39.33 13.14
CA ASP A 116 2.31 40.56 12.87
C ASP A 116 1.65 41.06 14.16
#